data_AF-A0A328SNQ5-F1
#
_entry.id   AF-A0A328SNQ5-F1
#
_cell.length_a   1.000
_cell.length_b   1.000
_cell.length_c   1.000
_cell.angle_alpha   90.00
_cell.angle_beta   90.00
_cell.angle_gamma   90.00
#
_symmetry.space_group_name_H-M   'P 1'
#
loop_
_entity.id
_entity.type
_entity.pdbx_description
1 polymer ?
#
loop_
_entity_poly.entity_id
_entity_poly.type
_entity_poly.pdbx_seq_one_letter_code
_entity_poly.pdbx_strand_id
1 'polypeptide(L)'
;MDKNNVVNGYLINILGNTLIENSFIRGRFVETNIDWETGPKTPDAYGIRIYSKDCLLRNNTIEIISSGHSSGTHYSLFGIYLMNLNTTLTNNTIVMHNATGYAYGIVVRGSNNTISHNNITISSQTYSAGVNLEMVRFQNNMVNNNHVNVTASYGSAPWGNAGVAYGLEMLDFNYNGGAYSSSGNHPYNNSFVNNTIVGSAGQIYGIEIYGTGNTNLIGNTINITGRTPMGIGVIGANITIADNNIINNGTHNRSEPTADYLEAINTGLYTSFTSEVIVMKNNTITSINGRGILVKASNNANILNNTINVVGHDYAVEVTNSSNLNGINNTIENNTLITTKHTGSRAVLAPKNNTVQNNIPMEIAGYTLEIDTTEFTVGLKQTVSSTIYYNDEVARNINKGKVTFKVNGKTLKDSNGKTVYANVVNGTASIEKLTIPVSWNTPDTTIQAIYSGSSDCEKITGKKESVNVILQEPSIITTDVQATSGGTVTLTATIHAPVQVNSGKVVF
;
A
#
# COMPACT_ATOMS: atom_id res chain seq x y z
N MET A 1 16.58 -47.34 -6.48
CA MET A 1 17.33 -46.67 -7.57
C MET A 1 17.27 -47.55 -8.80
N ASP A 2 17.10 -46.96 -9.98
CA ASP A 2 17.26 -47.66 -11.25
C ASP A 2 18.76 -47.83 -11.61
N LYS A 3 19.03 -48.42 -12.78
CA LYS A 3 20.40 -48.62 -13.30
C LYS A 3 21.20 -47.32 -13.54
N ASN A 4 20.54 -46.17 -13.51
CA ASN A 4 21.15 -44.84 -13.70
C ASN A 4 21.25 -44.06 -12.37
N ASN A 5 21.07 -44.75 -11.23
CA ASN A 5 21.01 -44.15 -9.89
C ASN A 5 19.89 -43.13 -9.70
N VAL A 6 18.77 -43.29 -10.42
CA VAL A 6 17.58 -42.46 -10.26
C VAL A 6 16.61 -43.11 -9.28
N VAL A 7 16.13 -42.33 -8.31
CA VAL A 7 15.16 -42.75 -7.29
C VAL A 7 13.74 -42.48 -7.80
N ASN A 8 12.87 -43.49 -7.66
CA ASN A 8 11.41 -43.36 -7.74
C ASN A 8 10.87 -43.49 -6.33
N GLY A 9 10.06 -42.52 -5.86
CA GLY A 9 9.61 -42.49 -4.46
C GLY A 9 10.46 -41.56 -3.59
N TYR A 10 10.87 -42.08 -2.43
CA TYR A 10 11.68 -41.37 -1.44
C TYR A 10 13.10 -41.92 -1.31
N LEU A 11 14.08 -41.08 -0.96
CA LEU A 11 15.42 -41.55 -0.56
C LEU A 11 15.45 -42.00 0.91
N ILE A 12 14.86 -41.21 1.81
CA ILE A 12 14.73 -41.56 3.24
C ILE A 12 13.27 -41.44 3.66
N ASN A 13 12.76 -42.45 4.37
CA ASN A 13 11.42 -42.44 4.94
C ASN A 13 11.49 -42.69 6.46
N ILE A 14 11.18 -41.67 7.24
CA ILE A 14 11.23 -41.68 8.69
C ILE A 14 9.84 -42.00 9.25
N LEU A 15 9.71 -43.17 9.86
CA LEU A 15 8.45 -43.68 10.42
C LEU A 15 8.43 -43.72 11.96
N GLY A 16 9.59 -43.59 12.61
CA GLY A 16 9.74 -43.51 14.08
C GLY A 16 10.49 -42.24 14.49
N ASN A 17 10.46 -41.91 15.79
CA ASN A 17 11.30 -40.85 16.36
C ASN A 17 12.76 -41.10 15.94
N THR A 18 13.36 -40.13 15.27
CA THR A 18 14.66 -40.30 14.63
C THR A 18 15.51 -39.03 14.76
N LEU A 19 16.79 -39.25 15.04
CA LEU A 19 17.87 -38.29 14.91
C LEU A 19 18.66 -38.62 13.63
N ILE A 20 18.79 -37.65 12.73
CA ILE A 20 19.76 -37.68 11.63
C ILE A 20 20.70 -36.51 11.83
N GLU A 21 21.99 -36.80 12.00
CA GLU A 21 22.99 -35.76 12.21
C GLU A 21 24.29 -36.00 11.47
N ASN A 22 24.98 -34.90 11.17
CA ASN A 22 26.33 -34.89 10.59
C ASN A 22 26.46 -35.77 9.33
N SER A 23 25.40 -35.84 8.53
CA SER A 23 25.29 -36.74 7.39
C SER A 23 25.33 -36.00 6.05
N PHE A 24 25.91 -36.64 5.03
CA PHE A 24 25.79 -36.23 3.63
C PHE A 24 24.76 -37.11 2.92
N ILE A 25 23.65 -36.52 2.50
CA ILE A 25 22.50 -37.20 1.91
C ILE A 25 22.33 -36.67 0.49
N ARG A 26 22.49 -37.53 -0.51
CA ARG A 26 22.38 -37.14 -1.92
C ARG A 26 21.47 -38.10 -2.69
N GLY A 27 20.55 -37.55 -3.48
CA GLY A 27 19.66 -38.34 -4.31
C GLY A 27 19.37 -37.67 -5.65
N ARG A 28 19.22 -38.48 -6.71
CA ARG A 28 18.81 -38.05 -8.05
C ARG A 28 17.41 -38.58 -8.34
N PHE A 29 16.49 -37.74 -8.81
CA PHE A 29 15.06 -38.04 -8.92
C PHE A 29 14.49 -37.66 -10.29
N VAL A 30 13.44 -38.35 -10.73
CA VAL A 30 12.55 -37.83 -11.79
C VAL A 30 11.44 -37.03 -11.12
N GLU A 31 11.17 -35.83 -11.60
CA GLU A 31 10.04 -35.02 -11.15
C GLU A 31 8.72 -35.68 -11.57
N THR A 32 7.76 -35.73 -10.65
CA THR A 32 6.47 -36.43 -10.84
C THR A 32 5.31 -35.47 -10.69
N ASN A 33 4.23 -35.67 -11.44
CA ASN A 33 3.08 -34.75 -11.45
C ASN A 33 2.40 -34.66 -10.07
N ILE A 34 1.89 -33.45 -9.75
CA ILE A 34 0.90 -33.25 -8.68
C ILE A 34 -0.49 -33.14 -9.33
N ASP A 35 -1.46 -33.85 -8.78
CA ASP A 35 -2.87 -33.64 -9.07
C ASP A 35 -3.47 -32.66 -8.06
N TRP A 36 -3.81 -31.45 -8.53
CA TRP A 36 -4.42 -30.40 -7.73
C TRP A 36 -5.95 -30.50 -7.65
N GLU A 37 -6.57 -31.30 -8.53
CA GLU A 37 -8.02 -31.38 -8.71
C GLU A 37 -8.63 -32.51 -7.89
N THR A 38 -8.05 -33.72 -7.93
CA THR A 38 -8.72 -34.92 -7.39
C THR A 38 -7.86 -35.80 -6.48
N GLY A 39 -6.57 -35.48 -6.34
CA GLY A 39 -5.59 -36.34 -5.68
C GLY A 39 -4.99 -35.77 -4.39
N PRO A 40 -4.11 -36.54 -3.72
CA PRO A 40 -3.23 -35.95 -2.72
C PRO A 40 -2.37 -34.89 -3.42
N LYS A 41 -2.38 -33.66 -2.88
CA LYS A 41 -1.63 -32.52 -3.41
C LYS A 41 -0.11 -32.69 -3.21
N THR A 42 0.47 -33.82 -3.59
CA THR A 42 1.87 -34.20 -3.34
C THR A 42 2.42 -35.00 -4.53
N PRO A 43 3.70 -34.85 -4.88
CA PRO A 43 4.35 -35.69 -5.89
C PRO A 43 4.61 -37.10 -5.36
N ASP A 44 5.09 -38.00 -6.20
CA ASP A 44 5.67 -39.28 -5.76
C ASP A 44 7.18 -39.17 -5.47
N ALA A 45 7.82 -38.06 -5.87
CA ALA A 45 9.26 -37.85 -5.71
C ALA A 45 9.60 -37.01 -4.46
N TYR A 46 10.31 -37.63 -3.50
CA TYR A 46 10.72 -37.01 -2.24
C TYR A 46 12.21 -37.26 -1.94
N GLY A 47 12.95 -36.25 -1.48
CA GLY A 47 14.25 -36.49 -0.86
C GLY A 47 14.10 -37.22 0.47
N ILE A 48 13.57 -36.53 1.47
CA ILE A 48 13.35 -37.06 2.81
C ILE A 48 11.87 -36.90 3.17
N ARG A 49 11.24 -38.00 3.56
CA ARG A 49 9.85 -38.02 4.02
C ARG A 49 9.79 -38.30 5.51
N ILE A 50 9.17 -37.40 6.28
CA ILE A 50 9.07 -37.46 7.75
C ILE A 50 7.61 -37.66 8.14
N TYR A 51 7.28 -38.91 8.50
CA TYR A 51 5.94 -39.36 8.92
C TYR A 51 5.89 -39.69 10.42
N SER A 52 6.95 -39.38 11.16
CA SER A 52 6.97 -39.51 12.61
C SER A 52 7.03 -38.16 13.30
N LYS A 53 6.69 -38.17 14.59
CA LYS A 53 6.81 -37.02 15.48
C LYS A 53 8.18 -36.99 16.16
N ASP A 54 8.49 -35.86 16.79
CA ASP A 54 9.64 -35.71 17.68
C ASP A 54 10.99 -36.02 16.99
N CYS A 55 11.11 -35.70 15.70
CA CYS A 55 12.32 -35.95 14.91
C CYS A 55 13.28 -34.75 14.93
N LEU A 56 14.59 -35.04 14.79
CA LEU A 56 15.63 -34.01 14.71
C LEU A 56 16.56 -34.30 13.54
N LEU A 57 16.64 -33.36 12.59
CA LEU A 57 17.65 -33.37 11.53
C LEU A 57 18.59 -32.19 11.78
N ARG A 58 19.86 -32.45 12.11
CA ARG A 58 20.83 -31.39 12.36
C ARG A 58 22.18 -31.55 11.69
N ASN A 59 22.81 -30.44 11.29
CA ASN A 59 24.17 -30.44 10.75
C ASN A 59 24.35 -31.36 9.53
N ASN A 60 23.30 -31.56 8.72
CA ASN A 60 23.38 -32.39 7.53
C ASN A 60 23.60 -31.56 6.27
N THR A 61 24.19 -32.18 5.25
CA THR A 61 24.17 -31.68 3.88
C THR A 61 23.23 -32.56 3.07
N ILE A 62 22.17 -31.98 2.52
CA ILE A 62 21.11 -32.66 1.78
C ILE A 62 21.09 -32.09 0.36
N GLU A 63 21.45 -32.90 -0.63
CA GLU A 63 21.51 -32.53 -2.03
C GLU A 63 20.53 -33.36 -2.86
N ILE A 64 19.52 -32.69 -3.43
CA ILE A 64 18.48 -33.31 -4.24
C ILE A 64 18.62 -32.82 -5.68
N ILE A 65 18.75 -33.76 -6.61
CA ILE A 65 19.08 -33.45 -8.02
C ILE A 65 17.93 -33.93 -8.89
N SER A 66 17.30 -33.02 -9.63
CA SER A 66 16.36 -33.45 -10.68
C SER A 66 17.14 -34.02 -11.88
N SER A 67 16.56 -35.05 -12.50
CA SER A 67 17.06 -35.72 -13.69
C SER A 67 16.14 -35.57 -14.90
N GLY A 68 15.17 -34.66 -14.81
CA GLY A 68 14.09 -34.48 -15.77
C GLY A 68 12.74 -34.79 -15.12
N HIS A 69 11.69 -34.91 -15.95
CA HIS A 69 10.32 -35.00 -15.49
C HIS A 69 9.53 -36.11 -16.18
N SER A 70 8.46 -36.57 -15.53
CA SER A 70 7.41 -37.35 -16.18
C SER A 70 6.67 -36.51 -17.23
N SER A 71 5.95 -37.16 -18.14
CA SER A 71 5.03 -36.47 -19.05
C SER A 71 3.87 -35.81 -18.28
N GLY A 72 3.41 -34.65 -18.72
CA GLY A 72 2.26 -33.95 -18.15
C GLY A 72 2.58 -32.52 -17.75
N THR A 73 1.76 -31.97 -16.86
CA THR A 73 1.90 -30.63 -16.30
C THR A 73 2.19 -30.72 -14.80
N HIS A 74 2.75 -29.66 -14.21
CA HIS A 74 2.98 -29.57 -12.75
C HIS A 74 3.86 -30.71 -12.18
N TYR A 75 4.80 -31.22 -12.97
CA TYR A 75 5.80 -32.15 -12.46
C TYR A 75 6.60 -31.48 -11.34
N SER A 76 6.75 -32.18 -10.23
CA SER A 76 7.17 -31.61 -8.96
C SER A 76 8.12 -32.54 -8.21
N LEU A 77 8.93 -31.95 -7.34
CA LEU A 77 9.89 -32.64 -6.49
C LEU A 77 9.97 -31.96 -5.12
N PHE A 78 9.83 -32.75 -4.06
CA PHE A 78 9.93 -32.28 -2.69
C PHE A 78 11.28 -32.68 -2.10
N GLY A 79 12.07 -31.73 -1.61
CA GLY A 79 13.34 -32.00 -0.94
C GLY A 79 13.13 -32.68 0.41
N ILE A 80 12.40 -32.02 1.30
CA ILE A 80 11.99 -32.54 2.61
C ILE A 80 10.48 -32.37 2.76
N TYR A 81 9.77 -33.46 3.05
CA TYR A 81 8.34 -33.46 3.31
C TYR A 81 8.06 -33.87 4.76
N LEU A 82 7.50 -32.94 5.54
CA LEU A 82 7.26 -33.06 6.98
C LEU A 82 5.76 -33.04 7.25
N MET A 83 5.18 -34.20 7.59
CA MET A 83 3.74 -34.35 7.83
C MET A 83 3.31 -34.28 9.29
N ASN A 84 4.24 -34.49 10.22
CA ASN A 84 3.91 -34.68 11.63
C ASN A 84 4.43 -33.53 12.52
N LEU A 85 4.27 -33.69 13.83
CA LEU A 85 4.47 -32.62 14.80
C LEU A 85 5.84 -32.70 15.46
N ASN A 86 6.24 -31.59 16.10
CA ASN A 86 7.42 -31.51 16.98
C ASN A 86 8.75 -31.89 16.31
N THR A 87 8.90 -31.61 15.02
CA THR A 87 10.14 -31.89 14.29
C THR A 87 11.00 -30.65 14.21
N THR A 88 12.31 -30.82 14.41
CA THR A 88 13.31 -29.76 14.27
C THR A 88 14.25 -30.05 13.11
N LEU A 89 14.35 -29.10 12.18
CA LEU A 89 15.36 -29.08 11.12
C LEU A 89 16.31 -27.92 11.41
N THR A 90 17.56 -28.20 11.79
CA THR A 90 18.49 -27.12 12.15
C THR A 90 19.92 -27.26 11.66
N ASN A 91 20.57 -26.15 11.32
CA ASN A 91 21.97 -26.13 10.87
C ASN A 91 22.24 -27.04 9.65
N ASN A 92 21.24 -27.31 8.81
CA ASN A 92 21.42 -28.12 7.61
C ASN A 92 21.77 -27.23 6.42
N THR A 93 22.52 -27.78 5.47
CA THR A 93 22.64 -27.25 4.11
C THR A 93 21.74 -28.06 3.21
N ILE A 94 20.74 -27.44 2.57
CA ILE A 94 19.74 -28.09 1.73
C ILE A 94 19.83 -27.47 0.36
N VAL A 95 20.14 -28.28 -0.65
CA VAL A 95 20.29 -27.82 -2.03
C VAL A 95 19.40 -28.65 -2.93
N MET A 96 18.62 -27.98 -3.77
CA MET A 96 17.90 -28.63 -4.86
C MET A 96 18.14 -27.90 -6.18
N HIS A 97 18.58 -28.64 -7.19
CA HIS A 97 18.99 -28.07 -8.47
C HIS A 97 18.65 -28.95 -9.69
N ASN A 98 18.83 -28.37 -10.87
CA ASN A 98 18.45 -28.91 -12.18
C ASN A 98 16.95 -29.21 -12.34
N ALA A 99 16.11 -28.73 -11.41
CA ALA A 99 14.68 -28.88 -11.53
C ALA A 99 14.17 -28.08 -12.73
N THR A 100 13.19 -28.66 -13.41
CA THR A 100 12.52 -28.06 -14.55
C THR A 100 11.11 -27.61 -14.18
N GLY A 101 10.50 -28.27 -13.20
CA GLY A 101 9.12 -28.10 -12.76
C GLY A 101 9.04 -27.43 -11.40
N TYR A 102 8.19 -27.96 -10.52
CA TYR A 102 7.94 -27.36 -9.22
C TYR A 102 8.85 -27.96 -8.17
N ALA A 103 9.82 -27.17 -7.74
CA ALA A 103 10.87 -27.60 -6.83
C ALA A 103 10.59 -27.01 -5.43
N TYR A 104 10.13 -27.85 -4.50
CA TYR A 104 9.88 -27.44 -3.11
C TYR A 104 11.00 -27.92 -2.19
N GLY A 105 11.71 -27.01 -1.54
CA GLY A 105 12.82 -27.32 -0.64
C GLY A 105 12.36 -28.06 0.61
N ILE A 106 11.51 -27.41 1.42
CA ILE A 106 10.91 -27.98 2.62
C ILE A 106 9.41 -27.73 2.57
N VAL A 107 8.61 -28.79 2.68
CA VAL A 107 7.16 -28.73 2.77
C VAL A 107 6.73 -29.23 4.15
N VAL A 108 5.95 -28.43 4.86
CA VAL A 108 5.49 -28.70 6.23
C VAL A 108 3.97 -28.71 6.24
N ARG A 109 3.39 -29.85 6.63
CA ARG A 109 1.95 -30.06 6.82
C ARG A 109 1.59 -30.45 8.25
N GLY A 110 2.51 -30.17 9.18
CA GLY A 110 2.36 -30.40 10.61
C GLY A 110 2.38 -29.10 11.42
N SER A 111 2.28 -29.26 12.74
CA SER A 111 2.30 -28.18 13.74
C SER A 111 3.45 -28.35 14.73
N ASN A 112 3.80 -27.27 15.43
CA ASN A 112 4.87 -27.25 16.44
C ASN A 112 6.25 -27.63 15.87
N ASN A 113 6.53 -27.32 14.60
CA ASN A 113 7.82 -27.60 13.98
C ASN A 113 8.74 -26.38 14.05
N THR A 114 10.05 -26.64 14.08
CA THR A 114 11.08 -25.60 14.03
C THR A 114 12.02 -25.86 12.86
N ILE A 115 12.12 -24.89 11.95
CA ILE A 115 13.08 -24.88 10.84
C ILE A 115 14.01 -23.71 11.09
N SER A 116 15.23 -23.97 11.56
CA SER A 116 16.12 -22.89 12.02
C SER A 116 17.58 -23.01 11.62
N HIS A 117 18.24 -21.89 11.32
CA HIS A 117 19.68 -21.85 11.02
C HIS A 117 20.10 -22.72 9.83
N ASN A 118 19.18 -23.03 8.92
CA ASN A 118 19.50 -23.80 7.72
C ASN A 118 19.96 -22.86 6.59
N ASN A 119 20.81 -23.38 5.72
CA ASN A 119 21.14 -22.78 4.43
C ASN A 119 20.40 -23.54 3.34
N ILE A 120 19.43 -22.91 2.69
CA ILE A 120 18.47 -23.53 1.77
C ILE A 120 18.65 -22.86 0.40
N THR A 121 19.03 -23.63 -0.62
CA THR A 121 19.20 -23.13 -1.99
C THR A 121 18.39 -23.99 -2.97
N ILE A 122 17.36 -23.40 -3.57
CA ILE A 122 16.42 -24.10 -4.45
C ILE A 122 16.38 -23.39 -5.80
N SER A 123 16.69 -24.11 -6.87
CA SER A 123 16.62 -23.58 -8.24
C SER A 123 15.76 -24.47 -9.12
N SER A 124 14.88 -23.85 -9.90
CA SER A 124 14.12 -24.51 -10.95
C SER A 124 14.02 -23.67 -12.21
N GLN A 125 13.58 -24.23 -13.32
CA GLN A 125 13.20 -23.43 -14.50
C GLN A 125 11.84 -22.73 -14.28
N THR A 126 10.88 -23.38 -13.64
CA THR A 126 9.49 -22.88 -13.61
C THR A 126 9.01 -22.44 -12.24
N TYR A 127 9.19 -23.24 -11.19
CA TYR A 127 8.73 -22.90 -9.85
C TYR A 127 9.75 -23.38 -8.81
N SER A 128 10.12 -22.49 -7.89
CA SER A 128 10.98 -22.84 -6.74
C SER A 128 10.41 -22.29 -5.45
N ALA A 129 10.37 -23.11 -4.40
CA ALA A 129 9.93 -22.72 -3.06
C ALA A 129 10.98 -23.12 -2.02
N GLY A 130 11.35 -22.21 -1.13
CA GLY A 130 12.32 -22.47 -0.05
C GLY A 130 11.71 -23.30 1.07
N VAL A 131 10.82 -22.68 1.85
CA VAL A 131 10.05 -23.35 2.92
C VAL A 131 8.57 -23.02 2.77
N ASN A 132 7.75 -24.05 2.59
CA ASN A 132 6.31 -23.92 2.44
C ASN A 132 5.61 -24.59 3.63
N LEU A 133 4.89 -23.80 4.43
CA LEU A 133 3.93 -24.28 5.41
C LEU A 133 2.56 -24.31 4.76
N GLU A 134 1.97 -25.48 4.61
CA GLU A 134 0.69 -25.61 3.91
C GLU A 134 -0.21 -26.65 4.56
N MET A 135 -1.45 -26.74 4.09
CA MET A 135 -2.56 -27.55 4.62
C MET A 135 -3.50 -26.77 5.55
N VAL A 136 -4.55 -27.45 5.97
CA VAL A 136 -5.57 -26.92 6.88
C VAL A 136 -5.07 -27.02 8.33
N ARG A 137 -5.23 -25.94 9.12
CA ARG A 137 -4.99 -25.90 10.59
C ARG A 137 -3.57 -26.19 11.07
N PHE A 138 -2.54 -26.00 10.24
CA PHE A 138 -1.17 -26.01 10.79
C PHE A 138 -0.97 -24.81 11.72
N GLN A 139 -0.27 -25.03 12.83
CA GLN A 139 -0.12 -24.00 13.87
C GLN A 139 1.22 -24.13 14.59
N ASN A 140 1.64 -23.06 15.26
CA ASN A 140 2.81 -23.04 16.14
C ASN A 140 4.12 -23.42 15.44
N ASN A 141 4.23 -23.23 14.12
CA ASN A 141 5.48 -23.47 13.41
C ASN A 141 6.37 -22.22 13.46
N MET A 142 7.67 -22.44 13.67
CA MET A 142 8.69 -21.40 13.69
C MET A 142 9.70 -21.65 12.57
N VAL A 143 9.81 -20.71 11.63
CA VAL A 143 10.88 -20.70 10.63
C VAL A 143 11.77 -19.50 10.92
N ASN A 144 12.98 -19.73 11.43
CA ASN A 144 13.80 -18.63 11.90
C ASN A 144 15.31 -18.76 11.65
N ASN A 145 15.96 -17.61 11.44
CA ASN A 145 17.41 -17.54 11.23
C ASN A 145 17.92 -18.40 10.05
N ASN A 146 17.08 -18.71 9.06
CA ASN A 146 17.52 -19.44 7.87
C ASN A 146 18.07 -18.48 6.82
N HIS A 147 19.01 -18.96 6.00
CA HIS A 147 19.37 -18.34 4.74
C HIS A 147 18.66 -19.10 3.61
N VAL A 148 17.83 -18.41 2.83
CA VAL A 148 17.02 -19.01 1.77
C VAL A 148 17.34 -18.30 0.46
N ASN A 149 17.83 -19.06 -0.52
CA ASN A 149 18.11 -18.60 -1.87
C ASN A 149 17.23 -19.36 -2.86
N VAL A 150 16.35 -18.65 -3.57
CA VAL A 150 15.42 -19.25 -4.53
C VAL A 150 15.56 -18.63 -5.90
N THR A 151 15.54 -19.45 -6.95
CA THR A 151 15.61 -18.96 -8.33
C THR A 151 14.70 -19.73 -9.27
N ALA A 152 13.99 -18.99 -10.12
CA ALA A 152 13.25 -19.52 -11.25
C ALA A 152 13.55 -18.72 -12.53
N SER A 153 13.10 -19.20 -13.69
CA SER A 153 13.32 -18.48 -14.95
C SER A 153 12.50 -17.18 -15.03
N TYR A 154 12.89 -16.31 -15.97
CA TYR A 154 12.06 -15.19 -16.43
C TYR A 154 11.08 -15.61 -17.54
N GLY A 155 11.08 -16.87 -17.97
CA GLY A 155 10.18 -17.37 -18.99
C GLY A 155 8.82 -17.77 -18.42
N SER A 156 8.15 -18.67 -19.14
CA SER A 156 6.98 -19.38 -18.67
C SER A 156 7.21 -20.88 -18.75
N ALA A 157 6.54 -21.62 -17.87
CA ALA A 157 6.41 -23.07 -17.98
C ALA A 157 5.75 -23.47 -19.32
N PRO A 158 5.96 -24.71 -19.79
CA PRO A 158 5.32 -25.22 -21.01
C PRO A 158 3.78 -25.12 -21.01
N TRP A 159 3.14 -25.08 -19.83
CA TRP A 159 1.69 -24.91 -19.66
C TRP A 159 1.25 -23.45 -19.44
N GLY A 160 2.15 -22.48 -19.61
CA GLY A 160 1.82 -21.05 -19.66
C GLY A 160 2.09 -20.25 -18.38
N ASN A 161 2.18 -20.90 -17.22
CA ASN A 161 2.47 -20.22 -15.95
C ASN A 161 3.81 -19.51 -15.99
N ALA A 162 3.91 -18.31 -15.41
CA ALA A 162 5.18 -17.60 -15.34
C ALA A 162 6.21 -18.36 -14.50
N GLY A 163 7.50 -18.18 -14.82
CA GLY A 163 8.58 -18.60 -13.94
C GLY A 163 8.51 -17.84 -12.63
N VAL A 164 8.33 -18.56 -11.51
CA VAL A 164 8.02 -17.99 -10.20
C VAL A 164 8.88 -18.58 -9.08
N ALA A 165 9.24 -17.77 -8.11
CA ALA A 165 9.97 -18.23 -6.92
C ALA A 165 9.34 -17.70 -5.62
N TYR A 166 9.39 -18.52 -4.58
CA TYR A 166 8.87 -18.21 -3.26
C TYR A 166 9.94 -18.49 -2.21
N GLY A 167 10.33 -17.48 -1.43
CA GLY A 167 11.28 -17.67 -0.34
C GLY A 167 10.65 -18.52 0.76
N LEU A 168 9.60 -17.98 1.39
CA LEU A 168 8.82 -18.63 2.42
C LEU A 168 7.31 -18.49 2.13
N GLU A 169 6.54 -19.53 2.43
CA GLU A 169 5.10 -19.59 2.13
C GLU A 169 4.27 -20.07 3.33
N MET A 170 3.08 -19.49 3.50
CA MET A 170 2.02 -20.03 4.34
C MET A 170 0.71 -20.13 3.55
N LEU A 171 0.27 -21.35 3.29
CA LEU A 171 -0.80 -21.64 2.34
C LEU A 171 -1.96 -22.41 3.00
N ASP A 172 -3.04 -21.72 3.31
CA ASP A 172 -4.25 -22.35 3.81
C ASP A 172 -5.13 -22.90 2.68
N PHE A 173 -5.25 -24.22 2.63
CA PHE A 173 -6.10 -24.88 1.64
C PHE A 173 -7.59 -24.73 1.90
N ASN A 174 -8.02 -24.17 3.04
CA ASN A 174 -9.41 -23.79 3.28
C ASN A 174 -9.75 -22.36 2.82
N TYR A 175 -8.76 -21.55 2.45
CA TYR A 175 -9.03 -20.23 1.91
C TYR A 175 -9.50 -20.36 0.46
N ASN A 176 -10.72 -19.89 0.18
CA ASN A 176 -11.38 -20.03 -1.12
C ASN A 176 -11.45 -18.69 -1.89
N GLY A 177 -10.60 -17.73 -1.53
CA GLY A 177 -10.64 -16.36 -2.05
C GLY A 177 -11.63 -15.43 -1.33
N GLY A 178 -11.54 -14.14 -1.65
CA GLY A 178 -12.39 -13.10 -1.06
C GLY A 178 -11.88 -12.56 0.29
N ALA A 179 -12.71 -11.76 0.98
CA ALA A 179 -12.33 -11.19 2.27
C ALA A 179 -12.06 -12.29 3.30
N TYR A 180 -10.85 -12.30 3.87
CA TYR A 180 -10.46 -13.24 4.90
C TYR A 180 -11.28 -13.01 6.18
N SER A 181 -11.72 -14.11 6.78
CA SER A 181 -12.31 -14.14 8.11
C SER A 181 -11.48 -15.05 9.00
N SER A 182 -11.22 -14.60 10.23
CA SER A 182 -10.59 -15.45 11.25
C SER A 182 -11.51 -16.57 11.75
N SER A 183 -12.81 -16.51 11.43
CA SER A 183 -13.78 -17.55 11.77
C SER A 183 -13.57 -18.80 10.90
N GLY A 184 -13.18 -19.92 11.51
CA GLY A 184 -13.12 -21.19 10.78
C GLY A 184 -11.89 -22.02 11.14
N ASN A 185 -11.61 -22.99 10.27
CA ASN A 185 -10.50 -23.92 10.42
C ASN A 185 -9.28 -23.41 9.65
N HIS A 186 -8.77 -22.24 10.05
CA HIS A 186 -7.61 -21.59 9.45
C HIS A 186 -6.33 -21.88 10.25
N PRO A 187 -5.16 -21.95 9.60
CA PRO A 187 -3.85 -21.86 10.24
C PRO A 187 -3.73 -20.64 11.15
N TYR A 188 -2.98 -20.78 12.25
CA TYR A 188 -2.71 -19.65 13.15
C TYR A 188 -1.43 -19.84 13.95
N ASN A 189 -0.90 -18.74 14.50
CA ASN A 189 0.27 -18.75 15.38
C ASN A 189 1.53 -19.35 14.73
N ASN A 190 1.75 -19.04 13.46
CA ASN A 190 2.99 -19.39 12.78
C ASN A 190 3.90 -18.16 12.73
N SER A 191 5.21 -18.34 12.55
CA SER A 191 6.14 -17.20 12.58
C SER A 191 7.34 -17.41 11.67
N PHE A 192 7.66 -16.37 10.89
CA PHE A 192 8.88 -16.26 10.09
C PHE A 192 9.75 -15.14 10.65
N VAL A 193 10.87 -15.50 11.28
CA VAL A 193 11.65 -14.56 12.10
C VAL A 193 13.13 -14.56 11.73
N ASN A 194 13.73 -13.40 11.48
CA ASN A 194 15.16 -13.24 11.23
C ASN A 194 15.72 -14.08 10.07
N ASN A 195 14.89 -14.44 9.09
CA ASN A 195 15.37 -15.15 7.91
C ASN A 195 16.03 -14.17 6.94
N THR A 196 17.08 -14.62 6.26
CA THR A 196 17.64 -13.93 5.10
C THR A 196 17.13 -14.61 3.84
N ILE A 197 16.42 -13.88 3.00
CA ILE A 197 15.79 -14.38 1.77
C ILE A 197 16.37 -13.61 0.60
N VAL A 198 16.96 -14.34 -0.33
CA VAL A 198 17.49 -13.81 -1.58
C VAL A 198 16.94 -14.61 -2.75
N GLY A 199 16.84 -13.99 -3.92
CA GLY A 199 16.38 -14.74 -5.08
C GLY A 199 16.14 -13.90 -6.33
N SER A 200 15.93 -14.62 -7.43
CA SER A 200 15.63 -14.03 -8.72
C SER A 200 14.68 -14.90 -9.53
N ALA A 201 13.62 -14.31 -10.09
CA ALA A 201 12.71 -14.97 -11.01
C ALA A 201 11.89 -13.97 -11.82
N GLY A 202 11.11 -14.44 -12.80
CA GLY A 202 10.12 -13.61 -13.49
C GLY A 202 9.16 -12.96 -12.50
N GLN A 203 8.49 -13.79 -11.71
CA GLN A 203 7.70 -13.38 -10.55
C GLN A 203 8.38 -13.91 -9.29
N ILE A 204 8.46 -13.14 -8.21
CA ILE A 204 9.10 -13.63 -6.98
C ILE A 204 8.44 -13.04 -5.75
N TYR A 205 8.19 -13.89 -4.76
CA TYR A 205 7.68 -13.52 -3.46
C TYR A 205 8.73 -13.87 -2.41
N GLY A 206 9.21 -12.88 -1.66
CA GLY A 206 10.09 -13.14 -0.53
C GLY A 206 9.35 -13.96 0.52
N ILE A 207 8.19 -13.47 0.95
CA ILE A 207 7.24 -14.18 1.79
C ILE A 207 5.84 -14.05 1.18
N GLU A 208 5.15 -15.18 0.98
CA GLU A 208 3.75 -15.19 0.59
C GLU A 208 2.89 -15.85 1.67
N ILE A 209 1.75 -15.23 1.99
CA ILE A 209 0.78 -15.75 2.94
C ILE A 209 -0.63 -15.59 2.38
N TYR A 210 -1.36 -16.71 2.28
CA TYR A 210 -2.81 -16.67 2.16
C TYR A 210 -3.50 -17.54 3.21
N GLY A 211 -4.28 -16.89 4.07
CA GLY A 211 -5.22 -17.53 4.97
C GLY A 211 -4.67 -17.94 6.34
N THR A 212 -3.97 -17.05 7.05
CA THR A 212 -3.49 -17.34 8.43
C THR A 212 -3.91 -16.27 9.44
N GLY A 213 -3.92 -16.65 10.72
CA GLY A 213 -4.15 -15.75 11.85
C GLY A 213 -2.94 -15.62 12.79
N ASN A 214 -2.87 -14.53 13.56
CA ASN A 214 -1.95 -14.37 14.70
C ASN A 214 -0.49 -14.70 14.34
N THR A 215 0.02 -14.11 13.26
CA THR A 215 1.31 -14.49 12.66
C THR A 215 2.32 -13.35 12.76
N ASN A 216 3.57 -13.70 13.04
CA ASN A 216 4.67 -12.75 13.17
C ASN A 216 5.69 -12.92 12.03
N LEU A 217 5.94 -11.84 11.29
CA LEU A 217 6.93 -11.73 10.23
C LEU A 217 7.94 -10.65 10.64
N ILE A 218 8.95 -11.04 11.43
CA ILE A 218 9.77 -10.10 12.19
C ILE A 218 11.26 -10.23 11.83
N GLY A 219 11.94 -9.11 11.60
CA GLY A 219 13.40 -9.09 11.49
C GLY A 219 13.98 -9.75 10.23
N ASN A 220 13.15 -10.08 9.24
CA ASN A 220 13.62 -10.75 8.03
C ASN A 220 14.37 -9.75 7.12
N THR A 221 15.44 -10.23 6.49
CA THR A 221 16.17 -9.50 5.44
C THR A 221 15.81 -10.10 4.09
N ILE A 222 15.19 -9.33 3.20
CA ILE A 222 14.69 -9.79 1.91
C ILE A 222 15.36 -8.96 0.82
N ASN A 223 16.07 -9.60 -0.10
CA ASN A 223 16.69 -8.95 -1.26
C ASN A 223 16.43 -9.76 -2.52
N ILE A 224 15.43 -9.35 -3.29
CA ILE A 224 14.89 -10.11 -4.41
C ILE A 224 14.82 -9.27 -5.68
N THR A 225 15.03 -9.91 -6.82
CA THR A 225 14.99 -9.29 -8.15
C THR A 225 14.02 -10.02 -9.06
N GLY A 226 13.23 -9.29 -9.84
CA GLY A 226 12.31 -9.92 -10.79
C GLY A 226 11.62 -8.91 -11.70
N ARG A 227 10.61 -9.34 -12.48
CA ARG A 227 9.70 -8.39 -13.11
C ARG A 227 8.76 -7.79 -12.08
N THR A 228 8.13 -8.66 -11.30
CA THR A 228 7.17 -8.32 -10.24
C THR A 228 7.59 -8.88 -8.88
N PRO A 229 8.72 -8.42 -8.30
CA PRO A 229 9.14 -8.88 -6.99
C PRO A 229 8.27 -8.31 -5.87
N MET A 230 7.79 -9.17 -4.98
CA MET A 230 7.04 -8.83 -3.78
C MET A 230 7.85 -9.20 -2.55
N GLY A 231 8.16 -8.24 -1.68
CA GLY A 231 8.89 -8.53 -0.44
C GLY A 231 8.09 -9.44 0.48
N ILE A 232 6.95 -8.96 0.97
CA ILE A 232 6.03 -9.72 1.82
C ILE A 232 4.59 -9.45 1.38
N GLY A 233 3.86 -10.50 0.99
CA GLY A 233 2.44 -10.45 0.67
C GLY A 233 1.61 -11.21 1.69
N VAL A 234 0.51 -10.61 2.16
CA VAL A 234 -0.36 -11.22 3.17
C VAL A 234 -1.84 -11.08 2.87
N ILE A 235 -2.56 -12.19 3.08
CA ILE A 235 -4.00 -12.26 3.31
C ILE A 235 -4.20 -13.01 4.63
N GLY A 236 -4.76 -12.36 5.64
CA GLY A 236 -4.90 -12.97 6.97
C GLY A 236 -5.42 -12.00 8.03
N ALA A 237 -5.36 -12.40 9.30
CA ALA A 237 -5.80 -11.61 10.44
C ALA A 237 -4.77 -11.54 11.56
N ASN A 238 -4.68 -10.39 12.24
CA ASN A 238 -3.78 -10.18 13.36
C ASN A 238 -2.32 -10.51 12.99
N ILE A 239 -1.86 -9.96 11.88
CA ILE A 239 -0.51 -10.18 11.37
C ILE A 239 0.38 -9.01 11.79
N THR A 240 1.56 -9.32 12.33
CA THR A 240 2.60 -8.31 12.62
C THR A 240 3.76 -8.48 11.66
N ILE A 241 4.04 -7.44 10.88
CA ILE A 241 5.17 -7.31 9.96
C ILE A 241 6.09 -6.24 10.52
N ALA A 242 7.15 -6.64 11.22
CA ALA A 242 7.97 -5.69 11.97
C ALA A 242 9.48 -5.84 11.74
N ASP A 243 10.19 -4.72 11.76
CA ASP A 243 11.66 -4.69 11.78
C ASP A 243 12.32 -5.43 10.59
N ASN A 244 11.61 -5.59 9.46
CA ASN A 244 12.14 -6.23 8.26
C ASN A 244 12.95 -5.24 7.42
N ASN A 245 13.97 -5.74 6.73
CA ASN A 245 14.74 -4.99 5.74
C ASN A 245 14.47 -5.58 4.35
N ILE A 246 13.82 -4.83 3.48
CA ILE A 246 13.29 -5.31 2.19
C ILE A 246 13.88 -4.49 1.06
N ILE A 247 14.47 -5.17 0.08
CA ILE A 247 14.91 -4.62 -1.20
C ILE A 247 14.22 -5.43 -2.29
N ASN A 248 13.32 -4.79 -3.02
CA ASN A 248 12.66 -5.36 -4.18
C ASN A 248 13.10 -4.61 -5.45
N ASN A 249 13.82 -5.30 -6.32
CA ASN A 249 14.34 -4.75 -7.57
C ASN A 249 13.51 -5.25 -8.76
N GLY A 250 12.48 -4.49 -9.12
CA GLY A 250 11.56 -4.83 -10.19
C GLY A 250 11.82 -4.09 -11.49
N THR A 251 11.27 -4.60 -12.60
CA THR A 251 11.36 -3.94 -13.91
C THR A 251 10.19 -3.00 -14.18
N HIS A 252 9.05 -3.16 -13.49
CA HIS A 252 7.87 -2.32 -13.62
C HIS A 252 6.89 -2.47 -12.45
N ASN A 253 5.89 -1.59 -12.38
CA ASN A 253 4.89 -1.51 -11.32
C ASN A 253 3.49 -2.03 -11.72
N ARG A 254 3.31 -2.52 -12.95
CA ARG A 254 2.05 -3.16 -13.40
C ARG A 254 1.94 -4.58 -12.85
N SER A 255 0.72 -5.05 -12.61
CA SER A 255 0.45 -6.45 -12.29
C SER A 255 0.67 -7.36 -13.50
N GLU A 256 1.09 -8.59 -13.27
CA GLU A 256 1.13 -9.68 -14.25
C GLU A 256 0.09 -10.77 -13.89
N PRO A 257 -0.33 -11.60 -14.85
CA PRO A 257 -1.15 -12.78 -14.56
C PRO A 257 -0.42 -13.73 -13.61
N THR A 258 -1.15 -14.26 -12.62
CA THR A 258 -0.69 -15.31 -11.72
C THR A 258 -1.83 -16.27 -11.38
N ALA A 259 -1.48 -17.48 -10.93
CA ALA A 259 -2.40 -18.43 -10.32
C ALA A 259 -2.65 -18.15 -8.83
N ASP A 260 -1.88 -17.26 -8.22
CA ASP A 260 -1.94 -16.94 -6.79
C ASP A 260 -3.10 -16.00 -6.45
N TYR A 261 -3.53 -16.04 -5.18
CA TYR A 261 -4.51 -15.08 -4.66
C TYR A 261 -3.96 -13.67 -4.52
N LEU A 262 -2.65 -13.56 -4.24
CA LEU A 262 -1.94 -12.29 -4.25
C LEU A 262 -1.45 -12.03 -5.68
N GLU A 263 -1.72 -10.84 -6.18
CA GLU A 263 -1.28 -10.46 -7.53
C GLU A 263 0.24 -10.47 -7.66
N ALA A 264 0.72 -10.90 -8.82
CA ALA A 264 2.11 -10.70 -9.21
C ALA A 264 2.34 -9.20 -9.49
N ILE A 265 2.75 -8.46 -8.47
CA ILE A 265 2.99 -7.02 -8.53
C ILE A 265 4.26 -6.64 -7.78
N ASN A 266 4.99 -5.65 -8.30
CA ASN A 266 6.20 -5.15 -7.67
C ASN A 266 5.89 -4.25 -6.47
N THR A 267 6.13 -4.75 -5.25
CA THR A 267 5.90 -4.00 -4.02
C THR A 267 6.72 -4.54 -2.85
N GLY A 268 7.14 -3.66 -1.93
CA GLY A 268 7.83 -4.08 -0.71
C GLY A 268 6.92 -4.90 0.21
N LEU A 269 5.80 -4.30 0.63
CA LEU A 269 4.74 -4.99 1.37
C LEU A 269 3.42 -4.93 0.62
N TYR A 270 2.63 -5.99 0.75
CA TYR A 270 1.30 -6.09 0.19
C TYR A 270 0.34 -6.73 1.18
N THR A 271 -0.78 -6.06 1.48
CA THR A 271 -1.92 -6.70 2.13
C THR A 271 -3.14 -6.64 1.23
N SER A 272 -3.87 -7.75 1.17
CA SER A 272 -5.10 -7.85 0.39
C SER A 272 -6.22 -8.54 1.16
N PHE A 273 -7.46 -8.17 0.83
CA PHE A 273 -8.68 -8.85 1.27
C PHE A 273 -8.76 -9.12 2.77
N THR A 274 -8.40 -8.16 3.63
CA THR A 274 -8.54 -8.31 5.07
C THR A 274 -9.30 -7.16 5.71
N SER A 275 -10.26 -7.48 6.57
CA SER A 275 -10.93 -6.51 7.44
C SER A 275 -10.35 -6.51 8.86
N GLU A 276 -9.38 -7.38 9.14
CA GLU A 276 -8.78 -7.58 10.44
C GLU A 276 -7.46 -6.81 10.55
N VAL A 277 -6.92 -6.70 11.76
CA VAL A 277 -5.75 -5.85 12.00
C VAL A 277 -4.49 -6.43 11.35
N ILE A 278 -3.81 -5.59 10.56
CA ILE A 278 -2.44 -5.84 10.08
C ILE A 278 -1.55 -4.72 10.59
N VAL A 279 -0.45 -5.05 11.25
CA VAL A 279 0.51 -4.06 11.77
C VAL A 279 1.80 -4.15 10.97
N MET A 280 2.16 -3.09 10.27
CA MET A 280 3.41 -2.94 9.51
C MET A 280 4.25 -1.87 10.18
N LYS A 281 5.26 -2.24 10.97
CA LYS A 281 6.02 -1.27 11.76
C LYS A 281 7.54 -1.41 11.68
N ASN A 282 8.26 -0.28 11.73
CA ASN A 282 9.72 -0.26 11.78
C ASN A 282 10.42 -0.98 10.61
N ASN A 283 9.74 -1.20 9.49
CA ASN A 283 10.37 -1.86 8.34
C ASN A 283 11.19 -0.84 7.56
N THR A 284 12.32 -1.28 7.01
CA THR A 284 13.10 -0.54 6.02
C THR A 284 12.83 -1.15 4.64
N ILE A 285 12.33 -0.36 3.71
CA ILE A 285 11.90 -0.83 2.39
C ILE A 285 12.54 0.04 1.31
N THR A 286 13.22 -0.59 0.36
CA THR A 286 13.65 0.04 -0.89
C THR A 286 13.04 -0.69 -2.07
N SER A 287 12.17 0.02 -2.81
CA SER A 287 11.47 -0.53 -3.97
C SER A 287 11.88 0.20 -5.25
N ILE A 288 12.35 -0.55 -6.24
CA ILE A 288 12.75 -0.03 -7.56
C ILE A 288 11.68 -0.38 -8.58
N ASN A 289 11.17 0.63 -9.29
CA ASN A 289 10.08 0.57 -10.26
C ASN A 289 8.78 -0.05 -9.70
N GLY A 290 8.50 0.15 -8.42
CA GLY A 290 7.39 -0.50 -7.70
C GLY A 290 6.86 0.36 -6.57
N ARG A 291 6.05 -0.23 -5.69
CA ARG A 291 5.48 0.44 -4.51
C ARG A 291 6.26 0.09 -3.25
N GLY A 292 6.25 0.97 -2.26
CA GLY A 292 6.76 0.63 -0.93
C GLY A 292 5.78 -0.31 -0.22
N ILE A 293 4.57 0.17 0.01
CA ILE A 293 3.47 -0.59 0.63
C ILE A 293 2.20 -0.41 -0.19
N LEU A 294 1.52 -1.52 -0.47
CA LEU A 294 0.19 -1.54 -1.05
C LEU A 294 -0.81 -2.16 -0.06
N VAL A 295 -1.86 -1.41 0.27
CA VAL A 295 -3.04 -1.88 1.00
C VAL A 295 -4.19 -1.95 -0.01
N LYS A 296 -4.46 -3.14 -0.55
CA LYS A 296 -5.54 -3.33 -1.51
C LYS A 296 -6.73 -3.98 -0.84
N ALA A 297 -7.93 -3.45 -1.07
CA ALA A 297 -9.15 -4.08 -0.61
C ALA A 297 -9.06 -4.51 0.88
N SER A 298 -8.48 -3.67 1.73
CA SER A 298 -8.19 -4.02 3.13
C SER A 298 -8.45 -2.84 4.05
N ASN A 299 -8.90 -3.14 5.26
CA ASN A 299 -9.16 -2.16 6.32
C ASN A 299 -8.22 -2.40 7.50
N ASN A 300 -8.14 -1.43 8.41
CA ASN A 300 -7.47 -1.60 9.71
C ASN A 300 -5.96 -1.95 9.61
N ALA A 301 -5.29 -1.54 8.53
CA ALA A 301 -3.84 -1.64 8.42
C ALA A 301 -3.16 -0.47 9.18
N ASN A 302 -2.21 -0.79 10.04
CA ASN A 302 -1.43 0.16 10.82
C ASN A 302 0.01 0.20 10.31
N ILE A 303 0.36 1.23 9.56
CA ILE A 303 1.66 1.46 8.92
C ILE A 303 2.42 2.53 9.73
N LEU A 304 3.31 2.09 10.60
CA LEU A 304 3.91 2.93 11.65
C LEU A 304 5.44 2.91 11.63
N ASN A 305 6.09 4.08 11.67
CA ASN A 305 7.56 4.18 11.86
C ASN A 305 8.41 3.44 10.80
N ASN A 306 7.89 3.21 9.60
CA ASN A 306 8.64 2.56 8.52
C ASN A 306 9.54 3.58 7.81
N THR A 307 10.67 3.12 7.28
CA THR A 307 11.52 3.89 6.36
C THR A 307 11.37 3.32 4.96
N ILE A 308 10.80 4.08 4.05
CA ILE A 308 10.39 3.64 2.71
C ILE A 308 11.00 4.56 1.67
N ASN A 309 11.82 3.99 0.80
CA ASN A 309 12.41 4.65 -0.35
C ASN A 309 11.91 3.99 -1.64
N VAL A 310 11.28 4.76 -2.51
CA VAL A 310 10.74 4.29 -3.78
C VAL A 310 11.36 5.03 -4.95
N VAL A 311 11.88 4.26 -5.92
CA VAL A 311 12.43 4.79 -7.16
C VAL A 311 11.52 4.40 -8.32
N GLY A 312 11.13 5.35 -9.17
CA GLY A 312 10.35 5.08 -10.39
C GLY A 312 8.85 4.91 -10.17
N HIS A 313 8.31 5.41 -9.05
CA HIS A 313 6.87 5.47 -8.78
C HIS A 313 6.54 6.67 -7.87
N ASP A 314 5.33 7.21 -8.00
CA ASP A 314 4.95 8.48 -7.35
C ASP A 314 4.65 8.34 -5.85
N TYR A 315 4.15 7.19 -5.42
CA TYR A 315 3.66 6.98 -4.06
C TYR A 315 4.44 5.89 -3.31
N ALA A 316 4.76 6.16 -2.05
CA ALA A 316 5.41 5.21 -1.15
C ALA A 316 4.40 4.23 -0.56
N VAL A 317 3.21 4.74 -0.21
CA VAL A 317 2.09 3.97 0.34
C VAL A 317 0.83 4.23 -0.47
N GLU A 318 0.15 3.18 -0.89
CA GLU A 318 -1.14 3.28 -1.58
C GLU A 318 -2.20 2.45 -0.88
N VAL A 319 -3.37 3.05 -0.68
CA VAL A 319 -4.58 2.39 -0.19
C VAL A 319 -5.62 2.40 -1.30
N THR A 320 -6.14 1.22 -1.64
CA THR A 320 -7.08 1.06 -2.76
C THR A 320 -8.31 0.26 -2.35
N ASN A 321 -9.44 0.57 -2.99
CA ASN A 321 -10.75 -0.01 -2.67
C ASN A 321 -11.06 -1.21 -3.58
N SER A 322 -12.01 -2.03 -3.16
CA SER A 322 -12.71 -3.01 -4.00
C SER A 322 -14.21 -3.00 -3.70
N SER A 323 -14.99 -3.81 -4.43
CA SER A 323 -16.42 -3.99 -4.16
C SER A 323 -16.72 -4.54 -2.76
N ASN A 324 -15.77 -5.26 -2.16
CA ASN A 324 -15.98 -6.00 -0.91
C ASN A 324 -15.42 -5.24 0.31
N LEU A 325 -14.37 -4.45 0.10
CA LEU A 325 -13.69 -3.71 1.16
C LEU A 325 -13.27 -2.32 0.67
N ASN A 326 -13.60 -1.31 1.47
CA ASN A 326 -13.57 0.10 1.10
C ASN A 326 -12.24 0.81 1.38
N GLY A 327 -11.19 0.09 1.80
CA GLY A 327 -9.89 0.71 2.06
C GLY A 327 -9.95 1.74 3.19
N ILE A 328 -10.66 1.46 4.28
CA ILE A 328 -10.95 2.41 5.37
C ILE A 328 -10.27 2.05 6.68
N ASN A 329 -10.19 3.02 7.60
CA ASN A 329 -9.62 2.88 8.94
C ASN A 329 -8.16 2.43 8.94
N ASN A 330 -7.42 2.69 7.87
CA ASN A 330 -5.98 2.47 7.83
C ASN A 330 -5.28 3.68 8.45
N THR A 331 -4.20 3.42 9.18
CA THR A 331 -3.39 4.41 9.88
C THR A 331 -1.99 4.43 9.29
N ILE A 332 -1.54 5.57 8.78
CA ILE A 332 -0.23 5.75 8.15
C ILE A 332 0.48 6.92 8.86
N GLU A 333 1.31 6.58 9.84
CA GLU A 333 1.89 7.57 10.76
C GLU A 333 3.37 7.38 11.05
N ASN A 334 4.05 8.52 11.26
CA ASN A 334 5.44 8.56 11.71
C ASN A 334 6.43 7.84 10.78
N ASN A 335 6.07 7.64 9.52
CA ASN A 335 6.95 6.97 8.55
C ASN A 335 7.91 7.95 7.90
N THR A 336 9.09 7.48 7.50
CA THR A 336 9.99 8.19 6.58
C THR A 336 9.71 7.72 5.15
N LEU A 337 9.01 8.52 4.34
CA LEU A 337 8.52 8.21 3.00
C LEU A 337 9.21 9.11 1.96
N ILE A 338 9.94 8.49 1.03
CA ILE A 338 10.64 9.17 -0.04
C ILE A 338 10.29 8.50 -1.36
N THR A 339 9.85 9.28 -2.35
CA THR A 339 9.64 8.83 -3.72
C THR A 339 10.34 9.78 -4.69
N THR A 340 10.28 9.49 -6.00
CA THR A 340 10.83 10.38 -7.03
C THR A 340 10.10 11.71 -7.14
N LYS A 341 8.85 11.79 -6.68
CA LYS A 341 7.96 12.96 -6.89
C LYS A 341 7.42 13.55 -5.59
N HIS A 342 7.30 12.73 -4.56
CA HIS A 342 6.64 13.09 -3.31
C HIS A 342 7.46 12.60 -2.11
N THR A 343 7.25 13.28 -0.98
CA THR A 343 7.89 12.97 0.30
C THR A 343 6.89 13.14 1.43
N GLY A 344 7.15 12.46 2.55
CA GLY A 344 6.31 12.54 3.75
C GLY A 344 4.86 12.16 3.45
N SER A 345 3.90 12.85 4.07
CA SER A 345 2.47 12.53 3.88
C SER A 345 1.99 12.68 2.43
N ARG A 346 2.64 13.50 1.59
CA ARG A 346 2.28 13.63 0.16
C ARG A 346 2.67 12.39 -0.65
N ALA A 347 3.54 11.53 -0.11
CA ALA A 347 3.87 10.24 -0.71
C ALA A 347 2.83 9.15 -0.43
N VAL A 348 1.68 9.51 0.18
CA VAL A 348 0.59 8.58 0.48
C VAL A 348 -0.61 8.88 -0.41
N LEU A 349 -1.11 7.87 -1.10
CA LEU A 349 -2.40 7.91 -1.78
C LEU A 349 -3.42 7.11 -0.97
N ALA A 350 -4.39 7.77 -0.34
CA ALA A 350 -5.42 7.10 0.45
C ALA A 350 -6.80 7.80 0.36
N PRO A 351 -7.92 7.04 0.41
CA PRO A 351 -9.26 7.59 0.54
C PRO A 351 -9.48 8.39 1.84
N LYS A 352 -10.49 9.27 1.88
CA LYS A 352 -10.80 10.21 2.99
C LYS A 352 -10.96 9.58 4.38
N ASN A 353 -11.30 8.30 4.48
CA ASN A 353 -11.56 7.61 5.76
C ASN A 353 -10.33 6.86 6.29
N ASN A 354 -9.14 7.42 6.07
CA ASN A 354 -7.86 6.90 6.56
C ASN A 354 -7.11 8.02 7.30
N THR A 355 -6.28 7.65 8.26
CA THR A 355 -5.44 8.59 8.99
C THR A 355 -4.06 8.64 8.36
N VAL A 356 -3.65 9.82 7.90
CA VAL A 356 -2.31 10.06 7.33
C VAL A 356 -1.72 11.29 8.00
N GLN A 357 -0.72 11.12 8.87
CA GLN A 357 -0.11 12.23 9.61
C GLN A 357 1.33 11.94 10.01
N ASN A 358 2.11 13.00 10.29
CA ASN A 358 3.47 12.91 10.83
C ASN A 358 4.47 12.09 9.98
N ASN A 359 4.24 11.92 8.67
CA ASN A 359 5.18 11.22 7.80
C ASN A 359 6.24 12.20 7.25
N ILE A 360 7.52 11.84 7.38
CA ILE A 360 8.71 12.64 7.01
C ILE A 360 9.43 12.02 5.78
N PRO A 361 10.47 12.63 5.18
CA PRO A 361 10.75 14.05 5.23
C PRO A 361 9.52 14.80 4.75
N MET A 362 9.05 15.72 5.56
CA MET A 362 8.14 16.73 5.08
C MET A 362 9.00 17.63 4.20
N GLU A 363 8.68 17.82 2.92
CA GLU A 363 9.24 18.97 2.22
C GLU A 363 8.87 20.18 3.06
N ILE A 364 9.88 20.90 3.55
CA ILE A 364 9.68 22.12 4.32
C ILE A 364 9.21 23.17 3.31
N ALA A 365 7.91 23.22 3.07
CA ALA A 365 7.28 24.38 2.47
C ALA A 365 6.89 25.28 3.65
N GLY A 366 7.65 26.36 3.84
CA GLY A 366 7.35 27.39 4.82
C GLY A 366 5.91 27.90 4.70
N TYR A 367 5.48 28.72 5.64
CA TYR A 367 4.10 29.19 5.68
C TYR A 367 3.60 29.76 4.34
N THR A 368 2.43 29.33 3.90
CA THR A 368 1.71 29.87 2.74
C THR A 368 0.45 30.59 3.20
N LEU A 369 -0.12 31.42 2.33
CA LEU A 369 -1.33 32.20 2.59
C LEU A 369 -2.22 32.14 1.36
N GLU A 370 -3.44 31.62 1.51
CA GLU A 370 -4.37 31.37 0.40
C GLU A 370 -5.70 32.10 0.63
N ILE A 371 -6.41 32.40 -0.45
CA ILE A 371 -7.71 33.07 -0.45
C ILE A 371 -8.82 32.01 -0.38
N ASP A 372 -9.78 32.15 0.53
CA ASP A 372 -10.81 31.10 0.73
C ASP A 372 -12.05 31.30 -0.18
N THR A 373 -12.22 32.47 -0.82
CA THR A 373 -13.38 32.77 -1.67
C THR A 373 -12.98 33.61 -2.87
N THR A 374 -13.39 33.18 -4.07
CA THR A 374 -13.07 33.83 -5.34
C THR A 374 -14.31 34.26 -6.14
N GLU A 375 -15.52 34.11 -5.58
CA GLU A 375 -16.76 34.55 -6.21
C GLU A 375 -17.38 35.71 -5.44
N PHE A 376 -17.72 36.79 -6.15
CA PHE A 376 -18.26 38.01 -5.55
C PHE A 376 -19.36 38.62 -6.40
N THR A 377 -20.51 38.93 -5.81
CA THR A 377 -21.57 39.71 -6.50
C THR A 377 -21.52 41.20 -6.16
N VAL A 378 -21.53 42.07 -7.17
CA VAL A 378 -21.53 43.54 -7.01
C VAL A 378 -22.74 44.00 -6.18
N GLY A 379 -22.52 44.96 -5.27
CA GLY A 379 -23.55 45.57 -4.44
C GLY A 379 -23.91 44.77 -3.18
N LEU A 380 -23.59 43.47 -3.14
CA LEU A 380 -23.82 42.63 -1.97
C LEU A 380 -22.69 42.80 -0.94
N LYS A 381 -23.07 42.62 0.34
CA LYS A 381 -22.14 42.53 1.46
C LYS A 381 -21.70 41.08 1.60
N GLN A 382 -20.43 40.79 1.31
CA GLN A 382 -19.86 39.45 1.33
C GLN A 382 -18.61 39.39 2.22
N THR A 383 -18.18 38.18 2.57
CA THR A 383 -16.97 37.94 3.34
C THR A 383 -15.80 37.73 2.39
N VAL A 384 -14.67 38.37 2.70
CA VAL A 384 -13.38 38.06 2.09
C VAL A 384 -12.50 37.46 3.16
N SER A 385 -11.98 36.26 2.95
CA SER A 385 -11.11 35.60 3.92
C SER A 385 -9.90 34.93 3.27
N SER A 386 -8.91 34.68 4.11
CA SER A 386 -7.70 33.94 3.77
C SER A 386 -7.25 33.07 4.92
N THR A 387 -6.58 31.97 4.59
CA THR A 387 -6.03 31.01 5.56
C THR A 387 -4.52 30.86 5.39
N ILE A 388 -3.80 30.87 6.52
CA ILE A 388 -2.38 30.56 6.60
C ILE A 388 -2.22 29.06 6.76
N TYR A 389 -1.39 28.46 5.92
CA TYR A 389 -1.04 27.05 6.00
C TYR A 389 0.43 26.88 6.36
N TYR A 390 0.75 25.79 7.04
CA TYR A 390 2.10 25.31 7.24
C TYR A 390 2.15 23.85 6.78
N ASN A 391 2.86 23.59 5.68
CA ASN A 391 2.87 22.28 5.01
C ASN A 391 1.44 21.74 4.76
N ASP A 392 0.60 22.54 4.10
CA ASP A 392 -0.77 22.20 3.69
C ASP A 392 -1.80 21.98 4.83
N GLU A 393 -1.39 22.14 6.10
CA GLU A 393 -2.31 22.18 7.23
C GLU A 393 -2.57 23.62 7.68
N VAL A 394 -3.81 23.92 8.08
CA VAL A 394 -4.16 25.22 8.65
C VAL A 394 -3.30 25.49 9.88
N ALA A 395 -2.57 26.60 9.86
CA ALA A 395 -1.66 27.00 10.93
C ALA A 395 -2.44 27.60 12.12
N ARG A 396 -3.20 26.76 12.82
CA ARG A 396 -4.09 27.16 13.93
C ARG A 396 -3.36 27.78 15.12
N ASN A 397 -2.05 27.57 15.22
CA ASN A 397 -1.21 28.20 16.22
C ASN A 397 -0.94 29.69 15.95
N ILE A 398 -1.17 30.18 14.73
CA ILE A 398 -0.98 31.60 14.39
C ILE A 398 -2.22 32.40 14.82
N ASN A 399 -2.05 33.22 15.86
CA ASN A 399 -3.14 33.98 16.49
C ASN A 399 -2.85 35.48 16.60
N LYS A 400 -1.81 35.94 15.90
CA LYS A 400 -1.36 37.33 15.89
C LYS A 400 -1.08 37.81 14.47
N GLY A 401 -0.94 39.11 14.33
CA GLY A 401 -0.70 39.78 13.05
C GLY A 401 -2.00 40.07 12.30
N LYS A 402 -1.85 40.66 11.11
CA LYS A 402 -2.96 41.17 10.31
C LYS A 402 -2.82 40.74 8.87
N VAL A 403 -3.93 40.49 8.20
CA VAL A 403 -3.97 40.31 6.74
C VAL A 403 -4.59 41.53 6.09
N THR A 404 -3.91 42.06 5.08
CA THR A 404 -4.47 43.03 4.14
C THR A 404 -4.77 42.34 2.82
N PHE A 405 -5.88 42.70 2.18
CA PHE A 405 -6.24 42.20 0.86
C PHE A 405 -5.95 43.27 -0.20
N LYS A 406 -5.51 42.83 -1.37
CA LYS A 406 -5.35 43.65 -2.56
C LYS A 406 -6.25 43.13 -3.67
N VAL A 407 -7.00 44.02 -4.31
CA VAL A 407 -7.74 43.71 -5.53
C VAL A 407 -7.12 44.49 -6.68
N ASN A 408 -6.78 43.81 -7.77
CA ASN A 408 -6.05 44.36 -8.92
C ASN A 408 -4.80 45.14 -8.49
N GLY A 409 -4.07 44.60 -7.52
CA GLY A 409 -2.85 45.19 -6.96
C GLY A 409 -3.06 46.37 -5.99
N LYS A 410 -4.29 46.86 -5.80
CA LYS A 410 -4.62 47.95 -4.88
C LYS A 410 -5.11 47.42 -3.54
N THR A 411 -4.49 47.86 -2.45
CA THR A 411 -4.92 47.49 -1.09
C THR A 411 -6.33 48.00 -0.81
N LEU A 412 -7.17 47.16 -0.22
CA LEU A 412 -8.53 47.54 0.19
C LEU A 412 -8.48 48.70 1.20
N LYS A 413 -9.36 49.68 0.96
CA LYS A 413 -9.51 50.89 1.77
C LYS A 413 -10.98 51.13 2.07
N ASP A 414 -11.25 51.71 3.24
CA ASP A 414 -12.58 52.18 3.61
C ASP A 414 -12.94 53.49 2.89
N SER A 415 -14.14 54.00 3.14
CA SER A 415 -14.65 55.26 2.55
C SER A 415 -13.82 56.49 2.91
N ASN A 416 -13.02 56.42 3.97
CA ASN A 416 -12.12 57.49 4.41
C ASN A 416 -10.69 57.32 3.85
N GLY A 417 -10.47 56.32 2.99
CA GLY A 417 -9.18 56.03 2.38
C GLY A 417 -8.18 55.30 3.28
N LYS A 418 -8.62 54.79 4.45
CA LYS A 418 -7.79 54.04 5.39
C LYS A 418 -7.77 52.56 5.02
N THR A 419 -6.61 51.92 5.14
CA THR A 419 -6.44 50.49 4.84
C THR A 419 -7.32 49.62 5.73
N VAL A 420 -8.05 48.70 5.09
CA VAL A 420 -8.82 47.66 5.78
C VAL A 420 -7.94 46.42 5.95
N TYR A 421 -7.96 45.83 7.14
CA TYR A 421 -7.26 44.60 7.47
C TYR A 421 -8.13 43.70 8.35
N ALA A 422 -7.86 42.40 8.32
CA ALA A 422 -8.40 41.42 9.25
C ALA A 422 -7.32 40.98 10.24
N ASN A 423 -7.68 40.76 11.50
CA ASN A 423 -6.78 40.10 12.45
C ASN A 423 -6.76 38.60 12.16
N VAL A 424 -5.61 37.95 12.36
CA VAL A 424 -5.51 36.49 12.25
C VAL A 424 -5.92 35.84 13.57
N VAL A 425 -6.85 34.89 13.50
CA VAL A 425 -7.29 34.06 14.62
C VAL A 425 -7.33 32.61 14.12
N ASN A 426 -6.63 31.71 14.83
CA ASN A 426 -6.48 30.30 14.46
C ASN A 426 -6.08 30.07 13.00
N GLY A 427 -5.13 30.87 12.50
CA GLY A 427 -4.62 30.77 11.13
C GLY A 427 -5.51 31.41 10.06
N THR A 428 -6.70 31.93 10.39
CA THR A 428 -7.64 32.53 9.42
C THR A 428 -7.81 34.02 9.67
N ALA A 429 -8.00 34.79 8.60
CA ALA A 429 -8.31 36.22 8.66
C ALA A 429 -9.49 36.56 7.75
N SER A 430 -10.52 37.22 8.28
CA SER A 430 -11.76 37.52 7.55
C SER A 430 -12.20 38.97 7.70
N ILE A 431 -12.60 39.59 6.59
CA ILE A 431 -13.33 40.86 6.57
C ILE A 431 -14.79 40.52 6.24
N GLU A 432 -15.67 40.63 7.22
CA GLU A 432 -17.09 40.39 7.04
C GLU A 432 -17.81 41.61 6.46
N LYS A 433 -18.90 41.35 5.73
CA LYS A 433 -19.85 42.37 5.25
C LYS A 433 -19.21 43.47 4.39
N LEU A 434 -18.19 43.13 3.61
CA LEU A 434 -17.59 44.03 2.64
C LEU A 434 -18.55 44.23 1.48
N THR A 435 -18.96 45.48 1.24
CA THR A 435 -19.73 45.83 0.04
C THR A 435 -18.83 45.70 -1.19
N ILE A 436 -19.17 44.81 -2.12
CA ILE A 436 -18.39 44.61 -3.34
C ILE A 436 -18.70 45.75 -4.33
N PRO A 437 -17.71 46.59 -4.69
CA PRO A 437 -17.95 47.72 -5.57
C PRO A 437 -17.96 47.28 -7.04
N VAL A 438 -18.64 48.04 -7.88
CA VAL A 438 -18.65 47.82 -9.34
C VAL A 438 -17.24 47.87 -9.95
N SER A 439 -16.29 48.57 -9.33
CA SER A 439 -14.90 48.68 -9.79
C SER A 439 -14.11 47.36 -9.71
N TRP A 440 -14.64 46.33 -9.05
CA TRP A 440 -14.07 44.98 -9.09
C TRP A 440 -14.55 44.18 -10.30
N ASN A 441 -15.63 44.59 -10.98
CA ASN A 441 -16.11 43.91 -12.18
C ASN A 441 -15.29 44.39 -13.40
N THR A 442 -14.05 43.92 -13.47
CA THR A 442 -13.16 44.12 -14.64
C THR A 442 -12.74 42.77 -15.20
N PRO A 443 -12.40 42.69 -16.51
CA PRO A 443 -11.74 41.50 -17.04
C PRO A 443 -10.48 41.17 -16.21
N ASP A 444 -10.28 39.89 -15.92
CA ASP A 444 -9.09 39.38 -15.22
C ASP A 444 -8.87 39.95 -13.80
N THR A 445 -9.96 40.21 -13.08
CA THR A 445 -9.86 40.70 -11.70
C THR A 445 -9.12 39.69 -10.83
N THR A 446 -8.13 40.17 -10.06
CA THR A 446 -7.34 39.35 -9.15
C THR A 446 -7.43 39.83 -7.72
N ILE A 447 -7.37 38.90 -6.77
CA ILE A 447 -7.27 39.17 -5.34
C ILE A 447 -5.99 38.55 -4.77
N GLN A 448 -5.39 39.20 -3.78
CA GLN A 448 -4.20 38.71 -3.09
C GLN A 448 -4.28 39.07 -1.61
N ALA A 449 -3.96 38.11 -0.74
CA ALA A 449 -3.79 38.34 0.69
C ALA A 449 -2.32 38.58 1.03
N ILE A 450 -2.06 39.47 1.99
CA ILE A 450 -0.72 39.74 2.53
C ILE A 450 -0.82 39.74 4.04
N TYR A 451 -0.19 38.76 4.66
CA TYR A 451 -0.02 38.70 6.12
C TYR A 451 1.17 39.58 6.53
N SER A 452 0.98 40.42 7.54
CA SER A 452 1.98 41.41 7.98
C SER A 452 3.21 40.80 8.64
N GLY A 453 3.14 39.53 9.05
CA GLY A 453 4.06 38.97 10.02
C GLY A 453 3.67 39.31 11.47
N SER A 454 4.19 38.54 12.40
CA SER A 454 4.09 38.73 13.85
C SER A 454 5.24 38.00 14.55
N SER A 455 5.19 37.89 15.88
CA SER A 455 6.09 37.00 16.64
C SER A 455 5.90 35.52 16.30
N ASP A 456 4.74 35.15 15.75
CA ASP A 456 4.35 33.75 15.55
C ASP A 456 4.79 33.23 14.16
N CYS A 457 4.95 34.14 13.19
CA CYS A 457 5.30 33.83 11.81
C CYS A 457 5.78 35.10 11.09
N GLU A 458 6.75 34.97 10.19
CA GLU A 458 7.19 36.08 9.33
C GLU A 458 6.10 36.55 8.35
N LYS A 459 6.37 37.63 7.62
CA LYS A 459 5.46 38.17 6.62
C LYS A 459 5.26 37.15 5.48
N ILE A 460 4.02 36.86 5.13
CA ILE A 460 3.66 35.99 4.01
C ILE A 460 2.92 36.80 2.95
N THR A 461 3.33 36.65 1.69
CA THR A 461 2.60 37.20 0.54
C THR A 461 1.94 36.04 -0.19
N GLY A 462 0.61 36.00 -0.16
CA GLY A 462 -0.16 34.98 -0.88
C GLY A 462 -0.02 35.13 -2.40
N LYS A 463 -0.39 34.07 -3.12
CA LYS A 463 -0.50 34.13 -4.58
C LYS A 463 -1.66 35.05 -4.98
N LYS A 464 -1.64 35.51 -6.23
CA LYS A 464 -2.77 36.24 -6.82
C LYS A 464 -3.75 35.20 -7.35
N GLU A 465 -4.99 35.28 -6.93
CA GLU A 465 -6.07 34.43 -7.41
C GLU A 465 -6.99 35.22 -8.33
N SER A 466 -7.42 34.62 -9.43
CA SER A 466 -8.47 35.18 -10.27
C SER A 466 -9.82 35.11 -9.55
N VAL A 467 -10.61 36.18 -9.62
CA VAL A 467 -11.93 36.23 -9.00
C VAL A 467 -13.01 36.45 -10.05
N ASN A 468 -14.12 35.74 -9.87
CA ASN A 468 -15.33 35.93 -10.64
C ASN A 468 -16.20 36.99 -9.95
N VAL A 469 -16.37 38.14 -10.60
CA VAL A 469 -17.19 39.24 -10.07
C VAL A 469 -18.47 39.35 -10.89
N ILE A 470 -19.60 38.98 -10.30
CA ILE A 470 -20.90 38.91 -10.94
C ILE A 470 -21.61 40.26 -10.81
N LEU A 471 -22.00 40.83 -11.95
CA LEU A 471 -22.89 41.99 -12.01
C LEU A 471 -24.33 41.50 -12.19
N GLN A 472 -25.23 41.80 -11.26
CA GLN A 472 -26.65 41.50 -11.44
C GLN A 472 -27.27 42.47 -12.44
N GLU A 473 -28.06 41.94 -13.38
CA GLU A 473 -28.82 42.78 -14.28
C GLU A 473 -29.91 43.54 -13.51
N PRO A 474 -30.04 44.86 -13.71
CA PRO A 474 -31.16 45.61 -13.18
C PRO A 474 -32.50 45.07 -13.70
N SER A 475 -33.52 45.06 -12.85
CA SER A 475 -34.89 44.74 -13.25
C SER A 475 -35.86 45.88 -12.88
N ILE A 476 -36.98 45.95 -13.59
CA ILE A 476 -38.06 46.90 -13.33
C ILE A 476 -39.32 46.12 -13.04
N ILE A 477 -40.00 46.44 -11.94
CA ILE A 477 -41.27 45.86 -11.55
C ILE A 477 -42.35 46.95 -11.59
N THR A 478 -43.46 46.66 -12.26
CA THR A 478 -44.67 47.48 -12.29
C THR A 478 -45.84 46.70 -11.69
N THR A 479 -46.93 47.40 -11.38
CA THR A 479 -48.17 46.80 -10.89
C THR A 479 -49.35 47.31 -11.71
N ASP A 480 -50.32 46.45 -12.00
CA ASP A 480 -51.54 46.83 -12.73
C ASP A 480 -52.35 47.88 -11.97
N VAL A 481 -52.95 48.82 -12.71
CA VAL A 481 -53.82 49.87 -12.17
C VAL A 481 -55.16 49.85 -12.90
N GLN A 482 -56.26 49.81 -12.15
CA GLN A 482 -57.62 49.96 -12.69
C GLN A 482 -57.99 51.45 -12.71
N ALA A 483 -58.56 51.93 -13.81
CA ALA A 483 -58.89 53.35 -14.00
C ALA A 483 -60.23 53.56 -14.70
N THR A 484 -60.88 54.70 -14.44
CA THR A 484 -62.11 55.14 -15.11
C THR A 484 -61.81 56.11 -16.25
N SER A 485 -62.62 56.04 -17.32
CA SER A 485 -62.47 56.89 -18.50
C SER A 485 -62.51 58.38 -18.16
N GLY A 486 -61.52 59.14 -18.63
CA GLY A 486 -61.35 60.57 -18.33
C GLY A 486 -60.71 60.88 -16.97
N GLY A 487 -60.44 59.87 -16.12
CA GLY A 487 -59.76 60.02 -14.84
C GLY A 487 -58.23 60.13 -14.97
N THR A 488 -57.59 60.75 -13.97
CA THR A 488 -56.12 60.75 -13.87
C THR A 488 -55.64 59.39 -13.35
N VAL A 489 -54.63 58.80 -14.01
CA VAL A 489 -54.01 57.51 -13.62
C VAL A 489 -52.59 57.76 -13.10
N THR A 490 -52.23 57.15 -11.98
CA THR A 490 -50.85 57.16 -11.45
C THR A 490 -50.20 55.82 -11.73
N LEU A 491 -49.08 55.81 -12.47
CA LEU A 491 -48.29 54.63 -12.75
C LEU A 491 -47.02 54.64 -11.89
N THR A 492 -46.64 53.48 -11.33
CA THR A 492 -45.44 53.33 -10.50
C THR A 492 -44.57 52.20 -11.05
N ALA A 493 -43.27 52.43 -11.14
CA ALA A 493 -42.26 51.44 -11.48
C ALA A 493 -41.17 51.44 -10.41
N THR A 494 -40.76 50.25 -9.96
CA THR A 494 -39.66 50.07 -9.00
C THR A 494 -38.48 49.45 -9.72
N ILE A 495 -37.31 50.10 -9.66
CA ILE A 495 -36.07 49.59 -10.22
C ILE A 495 -35.32 48.82 -9.12
N HIS A 496 -35.04 47.55 -9.37
CA HIS A 496 -34.15 46.74 -8.55
C HIS A 496 -32.80 46.65 -9.26
N ALA A 497 -31.75 47.19 -8.66
CA ALA A 497 -30.41 47.18 -9.21
C ALA A 497 -29.37 46.94 -8.10
N PRO A 498 -28.21 46.33 -8.41
CA PRO A 498 -27.14 46.11 -7.44
C PRO A 498 -26.48 47.41 -6.96
N VAL A 499 -26.66 48.51 -7.69
CA VAL A 499 -26.20 49.85 -7.31
C VAL A 499 -27.39 50.80 -7.38
N GLN A 500 -27.45 51.77 -6.47
CA GLN A 500 -28.52 52.76 -6.43
C GLN A 500 -28.62 53.54 -7.76
N VAL A 501 -29.82 53.56 -8.35
CA VAL A 501 -30.12 54.29 -9.60
C VAL A 501 -30.77 55.62 -9.25
N ASN A 502 -30.04 56.74 -9.41
CA ASN A 502 -30.49 58.09 -9.01
C ASN A 502 -30.86 59.00 -10.20
N SER A 503 -30.76 58.50 -11.42
CA SER A 503 -31.07 59.25 -12.65
C SER A 503 -31.45 58.27 -13.76
N GLY A 504 -32.32 58.70 -14.67
CA GLY A 504 -32.72 57.91 -15.82
C GLY A 504 -34.10 58.32 -16.34
N LYS A 505 -34.54 57.67 -17.41
CA LYS A 505 -35.90 57.81 -17.94
C LYS A 505 -36.61 56.48 -17.81
N VAL A 506 -37.71 56.46 -17.07
CA VAL A 506 -38.67 55.36 -17.11
C VAL A 506 -39.73 55.72 -18.14
N VAL A 507 -39.97 54.82 -19.09
CA VAL A 507 -41.05 54.94 -20.08
C VAL A 507 -42.10 53.90 -19.69
N PHE A 508 -43.32 54.37 -19.42
CA PHE A 508 -44.47 53.52 -19.14
C PHE A 508 -45.23 53.20 -20.42
#